data_AF-A0A2M7SR42-F1
#
_entry.id   AF-A0A2M7SR42-F1
#
_cell.length_a   1.000
_cell.length_b   1.000
_cell.length_c   1.000
_cell.angle_alpha   90.00
_cell.angle_beta   90.00
_cell.angle_gamma   90.00
#
_symmetry.space_group_name_H-M   'P 1'
#
loop_
_entity.id
_entity.type
_entity.pdbx_description
1 polymer ?
#
loop_
_entity_poly.entity_id
_entity_poly.type
_entity_poly.pdbx_seq_one_letter_code
_entity_poly.pdbx_strand_id
1 'polypeptide(L)' 'MAVVNARELLLQEIRSLPDALSEEVFDFLLFIKARHAEESFLWQKVEEAQAYRRKHPEEVVTVTGEEWDQVTAHLGEK' A
#
# COMPACT_ATOMS: atom_id res chain seq x y z
N MET A 1 29.55 12.02 21.79
CA MET A 1 29.66 11.55 20.40
C MET A 1 28.42 12.00 19.67
N ALA A 2 28.54 12.91 18.70
CA ALA A 2 27.39 13.38 17.94
C ALA A 2 26.86 12.20 17.11
N VAL A 3 25.61 11.83 17.32
CA VAL A 3 24.89 10.90 16.43
C VAL A 3 24.75 11.65 15.11
N VAL A 4 25.65 11.39 14.16
CA VAL A 4 25.51 11.98 12.84
C VAL A 4 24.20 11.43 12.28
N ASN A 5 23.25 12.32 12.02
CA ASN A 5 21.94 11.93 11.52
C ASN A 5 22.13 11.31 10.13
N ALA A 6 21.57 10.13 9.88
CA ALA A 6 21.65 9.48 8.56
C ALA A 6 21.20 10.43 7.42
N ARG A 7 20.29 11.36 7.72
CA ARG A 7 19.85 12.41 6.80
C ARG A 7 20.96 13.40 6.44
N GLU A 8 21.82 13.75 7.39
CA GLU A 8 22.95 14.68 7.18
C GLU A 8 24.07 14.03 6.36
N LEU A 9 24.37 12.76 6.62
CA LEU A 9 25.31 11.99 5.81
C LEU A 9 24.84 11.86 4.36
N LEU A 10 23.56 11.54 4.15
CA LEU A 10 22.98 11.43 2.81
C LEU A 10 23.06 12.76 2.03
N LEU A 11 22.81 13.89 2.71
CA LEU A 11 22.92 15.22 2.08
C LEU A 11 24.35 15.56 1.67
N GLN A 12 25.36 15.10 2.41
CA GLN A 12 26.76 15.27 2.02
C GLN A 12 27.09 14.44 0.78
N GLU A 13 26.74 13.15 0.78
CA GLU A 13 27.03 12.26 -0.34
C GLU A 13 26.37 12.72 -1.64
N ILE A 14 25.09 13.12 -1.60
CA ILE A 14 24.35 13.59 -2.78
C ILE A 14 25.01 14.81 -3.42
N ARG A 15 25.58 15.73 -2.62
CA ARG A 15 26.22 16.95 -3.16
C ARG A 15 27.49 16.67 -3.94
N SER A 16 28.14 15.55 -3.68
CA SER A 16 29.36 15.13 -4.37
C SER A 16 29.10 14.16 -5.53
N LEU A 17 27.85 13.74 -5.75
CA LEU A 17 27.55 12.78 -6.80
C LEU A 17 27.68 13.43 -8.20
N PRO A 18 28.21 12.68 -9.17
CA PRO A 18 28.06 13.01 -10.59
C PRO A 18 26.59 13.10 -10.97
N ASP A 19 26.26 13.92 -11.97
CA ASP A 19 24.88 14.16 -12.42
C ASP A 19 24.15 12.84 -12.77
N ALA A 20 24.81 11.94 -13.50
CA ALA A 20 24.23 10.64 -13.87
C ALA A 20 23.82 9.78 -12.65
N LEU A 21 24.66 9.75 -11.60
CA LEU A 21 24.33 9.02 -10.38
C LEU A 21 23.27 9.75 -9.55
N SER A 22 23.23 11.08 -9.62
CA SER A 22 22.21 11.88 -8.96
C SER A 22 20.82 11.61 -9.54
N GLU A 23 20.72 11.44 -10.86
CA GLU A 23 19.49 11.04 -11.56
C GLU A 23 19.03 9.64 -11.10
N GLU A 24 19.92 8.65 -11.09
CA GLU A 24 19.59 7.29 -10.63
C GLU A 24 19.11 7.25 -9.16
N VAL A 25 19.78 8.00 -8.28
CA VAL A 25 19.37 8.11 -6.86
C VAL A 25 18.02 8.81 -6.73
N PHE A 26 17.76 9.83 -7.55
CA PHE A 26 16.47 10.51 -7.54
C PHE A 26 15.33 9.59 -7.98
N ASP A 27 15.53 8.82 -9.03
CA ASP A 27 14.57 7.82 -9.50
C ASP A 27 14.28 6.76 -8.44
N PHE A 28 15.32 6.26 -7.76
CA PHE A 28 15.15 5.34 -6.65
C PHE A 28 14.32 5.95 -5.50
N LEU A 29 14.57 7.20 -5.13
CA LEU A 29 13.79 7.90 -4.10
C LEU A 29 12.32 8.09 -4.52
N LEU A 30 12.05 8.39 -5.79
CA LEU A 30 10.69 8.46 -6.32
C LEU A 30 9.97 7.11 -6.22
N PHE A 31 10.65 6.03 -6.60
CA PHE A 31 10.12 4.67 -6.48
C PHE A 31 9.73 4.32 -5.04
N ILE A 32 10.61 4.58 -4.06
CA ILE A 32 10.33 4.32 -2.65
C ILE A 32 9.14 5.13 -2.15
N LYS A 33 9.04 6.40 -2.53
CA LYS A 33 7.90 7.26 -2.16
C LYS A 33 6.59 6.73 -2.74
N ALA A 34 6.59 6.34 -4.02
CA ALA A 34 5.41 5.78 -4.68
C ALA A 34 4.93 4.51 -3.97
N ARG A 35 5.87 3.60 -3.63
CA ARG A 35 5.56 2.37 -2.88
C ARG A 35 4.93 2.65 -1.52
N HIS A 36 5.47 3.60 -0.74
CA HIS A 36 4.88 3.94 0.56
C HIS A 36 3.50 4.59 0.44
N ALA A 37 3.27 5.37 -0.61
CA ALA A 37 1.96 5.94 -0.88
C ALA A 37 0.94 4.86 -1.24
N GLU A 38 1.33 3.88 -2.07
CA GLU A 38 0.51 2.72 -2.41
C GLU A 38 0.18 1.88 -1.17
N GLU A 39 1.18 1.55 -0.35
CA GLU A 39 0.99 0.80 0.89
C GLU A 39 0.02 1.51 1.86
N SER A 40 0.17 2.83 2.00
CA SER A 40 -0.71 3.66 2.83
C SER A 40 -2.15 3.66 2.30
N PHE A 41 -2.31 3.77 0.97
CA PHE A 41 -3.62 3.69 0.32
C PHE A 41 -4.28 2.32 0.50
N LEU A 42 -3.53 1.24 0.32
CA LEU A 42 -4.04 -0.13 0.51
C LEU A 42 -4.47 -0.36 1.97
N TRP A 43 -3.68 0.10 2.94
CA TRP A 43 -4.07 0.02 4.34
C TRP A 43 -5.34 0.80 4.65
N GLN A 44 -5.47 2.01 4.12
CA GLN A 44 -6.70 2.79 4.25
C GLN A 44 -7.92 2.03 3.68
N LYS A 45 -7.77 1.36 2.54
CA LYS A 45 -8.86 0.55 1.94
C LYS A 45 -9.26 -0.64 2.82
N VAL A 46 -8.29 -1.29 3.47
CA VAL A 46 -8.56 -2.36 4.44
C VAL A 46 -9.35 -1.82 5.63
N GLU A 47 -8.94 -0.67 6.19
CA GLU A 47 -9.64 -0.04 7.30
C GLU A 47 -11.08 0.37 6.93
N GLU A 48 -11.27 0.97 5.74
CA GLU A 48 -12.59 1.32 5.21
C GLU A 48 -13.49 0.08 5.07
N ALA A 49 -12.97 -1.01 4.50
CA ALA A 49 -13.71 -2.26 4.35
C ALA A 49 -14.09 -2.88 5.71
N GLN A 50 -13.18 -2.86 6.69
CA GLN A 50 -13.48 -3.33 8.04
C GLN A 50 -14.52 -2.45 8.74
N ALA A 51 -14.42 -1.13 8.59
CA ALA A 51 -15.38 -0.19 9.14
C ALA A 51 -16.78 -0.39 8.52
N TYR A 52 -16.85 -0.64 7.21
CA TYR A 52 -18.09 -0.95 6.51
C TYR A 52 -18.73 -2.23 7.08
N ARG A 53 -17.98 -3.33 7.20
CA ARG A 53 -18.49 -4.60 7.77
C ARG A 53 -19.02 -4.43 9.19
N ARG A 54 -18.37 -3.60 10.02
CA ARG A 54 -18.84 -3.33 11.39
C ARG A 54 -20.14 -2.54 11.41
N LYS A 55 -20.36 -1.66 10.44
CA LYS A 55 -21.57 -0.82 10.34
C LYS A 55 -22.73 -1.55 9.66
N HIS A 56 -22.44 -2.52 8.79
CA HIS A 56 -23.41 -3.27 8.00
C HIS A 56 -23.19 -4.79 8.15
N PRO A 57 -23.31 -5.35 9.37
CA PRO A 57 -23.03 -6.77 9.60
C PRO A 57 -23.99 -7.71 8.86
N GLU A 58 -25.19 -7.24 8.53
CA GLU A 58 -26.20 -7.95 7.74
C GLU A 58 -25.93 -7.94 6.22
N GLU A 59 -25.16 -6.98 5.71
CA GLU A 59 -24.87 -6.86 4.28
C GLU A 59 -23.61 -7.63 3.86
N VAL A 60 -22.69 -7.88 4.80
CA VAL A 60 -21.43 -8.58 4.53
C VAL A 60 -21.31 -9.78 5.48
N VAL A 61 -21.70 -10.94 4.98
CA VAL A 61 -21.72 -12.20 5.74
C VAL A 61 -20.65 -13.15 5.20
N THR A 62 -19.89 -13.77 6.11
CA THR A 62 -19.01 -14.88 5.75
C THR A 62 -19.85 -16.14 5.58
N VAL A 63 -19.83 -16.71 4.38
CA VAL A 63 -20.53 -17.95 4.06
C VAL A 63 -19.54 -19.08 3.75
N THR A 64 -19.97 -20.32 3.92
CA THR A 64 -19.29 -21.50 3.42
C THR A 64 -19.37 -21.59 1.90
N GLY A 65 -18.54 -22.44 1.28
CA GLY A 65 -18.59 -22.65 -0.17
C GLY A 65 -19.96 -23.18 -0.64
N GLU A 66 -20.56 -24.08 0.13
CA GLU A 66 -21.89 -24.64 -0.19
C GLU A 66 -23.00 -23.58 -0.14
N GLU A 67 -22.97 -22.70 0.86
CA GLU A 67 -23.89 -21.57 0.95
C GLU A 67 -23.68 -20.60 -0.22
N TRP A 68 -22.42 -20.29 -0.59
CA TRP A 68 -22.11 -19.44 -1.74
C TRP A 68 -22.67 -19.99 -3.05
N ASP A 69 -22.50 -21.27 -3.30
CA ASP A 69 -23.02 -21.94 -4.50
C ASP A 69 -24.55 -21.84 -4.56
N GLN A 70 -25.24 -21.96 -3.42
CA GLN A 70 -26.70 -21.78 -3.33
C GLN A 70 -27.13 -20.34 -3.62
N VAL A 71 -26.46 -19.33 -3.04
CA VAL A 71 -26.85 -17.93 -3.25
C VAL A 71 -26.50 -17.45 -4.65
N THR A 72 -25.47 -18.02 -5.30
CA THR A 72 -25.00 -17.57 -6.62
C THR A 72 -25.43 -18.45 -7.79
N ALA A 73 -26.12 -19.57 -7.55
CA ALA A 73 -26.60 -20.50 -8.59
C ALA A 73 -27.34 -19.80 -9.74
N HIS A 74 -28.16 -18.80 -9.42
CA HIS A 74 -28.96 -18.04 -10.39
C HIS A 74 -28.14 -17.08 -11.28
N LEU A 75 -26.85 -16.85 -10.98
CA LEU A 75 -25.96 -15.99 -11.76
C LEU A 75 -25.24 -16.74 -12.89
N GLY A 76 -25.24 -18.08 -12.84
CA GLY A 76 -24.61 -18.96 -13.84
C GLY A 76 -25.54 -19.39 -14.99
N GLU A 77 -26.84 -19.11 -14.91
CA GLU A 77 -27.80 -19.39 -15.98
C GLU A 77 -27.78 -18.24 -17.01
N LYS A 78 -26.91 -18.36 -18.02
CA LYS A 78 -26.96 -17.55 -19.25
C LYS A 78 -26.80 -18.43 -20.48
#